data_AF-A0A257JBF5-F1
#
_entry.id   AF-A0A257JBF5-F1
#
_cell.length_a   1.000
_cell.length_b   1.000
_cell.length_c   1.000
_cell.angle_alpha   90.00
_cell.angle_beta   90.00
_cell.angle_gamma   90.00
#
_symmetry.space_group_name_H-M   'P 1'
#
loop_
_entity.id
_entity.type
_entity.pdbx_description
1 polymer ?
#
loop_
_entity_poly.entity_id
_entity_poly.type
_entity_poly.pdbx_seq_one_letter_code
_entity_poly.pdbx_strand_id
1 'polypeptide(L)'
;PATEVRGGNHKTLTDFLLPDWDSERPASARELAVAAGERGTRFVLVTGIMLATKGGKSSGKPGSEQFIDNVLASPQGALTGEKFEMFETSFVGAGDTLSAALAALLASGAELQAAVGEALAFMDQTLDSGFRPGMGGVVPDRFFWALPPPEEGADGLIEGEPMIDEPEATDATGKPSPRRVH
;
A
#
# COMPACT_ATOMS: atom_id res chain seq x y z
N PRO A 1 -13.95 -0.09 26.54
CA PRO A 1 -13.60 0.72 25.35
C PRO A 1 -14.40 0.18 24.16
N ALA A 2 -15.00 1.04 23.34
CA ALA A 2 -15.80 0.59 22.19
C ALA A 2 -14.94 0.21 20.97
N THR A 3 -13.67 0.64 20.93
CA THR A 3 -12.72 0.38 19.84
C THR A 3 -11.35 0.06 20.42
N GLU A 4 -10.78 -1.09 20.05
CA GLU A 4 -9.45 -1.50 20.49
C GLU A 4 -8.36 -0.77 19.71
N VAL A 5 -8.43 -0.80 18.37
CA VAL A 5 -7.51 -0.12 17.45
C VAL A 5 -8.28 0.80 16.52
N ARG A 6 -7.88 2.07 16.41
CA ARG A 6 -8.38 3.00 15.39
C ARG A 6 -7.32 3.21 14.32
N GLY A 7 -7.59 2.72 13.11
CA GLY A 7 -6.76 2.97 11.93
C GLY A 7 -7.13 4.29 11.24
N GLY A 8 -6.15 4.98 10.67
CA GLY A 8 -6.40 6.13 9.80
C GLY A 8 -5.14 6.73 9.19
N ASN A 9 -5.32 7.40 8.05
CA ASN A 9 -4.26 8.19 7.44
C ASN A 9 -3.88 9.36 8.37
N HIS A 10 -2.58 9.67 8.45
CA HIS A 10 -2.00 10.74 9.28
C HIS A 10 -2.73 12.07 9.13
N LYS A 11 -3.01 12.50 7.89
CA LYS A 11 -3.74 13.74 7.64
C LYS A 11 -5.15 13.69 8.21
N THR A 12 -5.89 12.63 7.91
CA THR A 12 -7.26 12.45 8.40
C THR A 12 -7.30 12.40 9.93
N LEU A 13 -6.40 11.65 10.56
CA LEU A 13 -6.32 11.59 12.02
C LEU A 13 -6.01 12.96 12.63
N THR A 14 -5.10 13.72 12.02
CA THR A 14 -4.78 15.08 12.47
C THR A 14 -6.00 15.98 12.36
N ASP A 15 -6.63 16.06 11.18
CA ASP A 15 -7.79 16.93 10.93
C ASP A 15 -8.96 16.64 11.90
N PHE A 16 -9.18 15.38 12.30
CA PHE A 16 -10.30 14.99 13.16
C PHE A 16 -9.98 14.94 14.66
N LEU A 17 -8.75 14.59 15.04
CA LEU A 17 -8.38 14.45 16.45
C LEU A 17 -7.77 15.74 17.01
N LEU A 18 -7.08 16.49 16.17
CA LEU A 18 -6.31 17.69 16.51
C LEU A 18 -6.67 18.83 15.54
N PRO A 19 -7.93 19.28 15.48
CA PRO A 19 -8.37 20.31 14.52
C PRO A 19 -7.66 21.65 14.70
N ASP A 20 -7.19 21.94 15.91
CA ASP A 20 -6.48 23.16 16.29
C ASP A 20 -4.95 22.97 16.29
N TRP A 21 -4.42 21.96 15.57
CA TRP A 21 -2.99 21.69 15.51
C TRP A 21 -2.24 22.79 14.76
N ASP A 22 -1.63 23.71 15.52
CA ASP A 22 -0.90 24.88 14.99
C ASP A 22 0.60 24.79 15.30
N SER A 23 1.22 23.66 14.96
CA SER A 23 2.67 23.46 15.12
C SER A 23 3.39 23.54 13.79
N GLU A 24 4.62 24.08 13.79
CA GLU A 24 5.51 24.06 12.61
C GLU A 24 5.86 22.64 12.14
N ARG A 25 5.70 21.64 13.01
CA ARG A 25 5.92 20.22 12.67
C ARG A 25 4.59 19.44 12.55
N PRO A 26 4.59 18.37 11.74
CA PRO A 26 3.49 17.40 11.77
C PRO A 26 3.28 16.80 13.17
N ALA A 27 2.03 16.47 13.48
CA ALA A 27 1.68 15.73 14.69
C ALA A 27 2.37 14.37 14.70
N SER A 28 2.93 13.99 15.85
CA SER A 28 3.52 12.65 16.02
C SER A 28 2.45 11.59 16.22
N ALA A 29 2.78 10.33 15.92
CA ALA A 29 1.86 9.20 16.15
C ALA A 29 1.42 9.11 17.63
N ARG A 30 2.30 9.48 18.57
CA ARG A 30 1.96 9.55 20.00
C ARG A 30 0.92 10.63 20.30
N GLU A 31 1.06 11.82 19.74
CA GLU A 31 0.09 12.92 19.96
C GLU A 31 -1.29 12.55 19.43
N LEU A 32 -1.34 11.91 18.26
CA LEU A 32 -2.58 11.34 17.72
C LEU A 32 -3.16 10.26 18.63
N ALA A 33 -2.32 9.39 19.20
CA ALA A 33 -2.76 8.35 20.13
C ALA A 33 -3.26 8.91 21.47
N VAL A 34 -2.65 9.98 22.00
CA VAL A 34 -3.14 10.68 23.20
C VAL A 34 -4.55 11.25 22.92
N ALA A 35 -4.72 11.98 21.83
CA ALA A 35 -6.02 12.57 21.46
C ALA A 35 -7.10 11.53 21.16
N ALA A 36 -6.74 10.39 20.56
CA ALA A 36 -7.67 9.27 20.37
C ALA A 36 -8.01 8.55 21.69
N GLY A 37 -7.05 8.50 22.63
CA GLY A 37 -7.22 7.95 23.97
C GLY A 37 -8.28 8.67 24.79
N GLU A 38 -8.29 10.01 24.71
CA GLU A 38 -9.33 10.85 25.31
C GLU A 38 -10.74 10.55 24.77
N ARG A 39 -10.82 9.99 23.55
CA ARG A 39 -12.06 9.57 22.89
C ARG A 39 -12.35 8.07 23.03
N GLY A 40 -11.62 7.36 23.90
CA GLY A 40 -11.91 5.98 24.28
C GLY A 40 -11.24 4.89 23.43
N THR A 41 -10.24 5.24 22.60
CA THR A 41 -9.46 4.27 21.81
C THR A 41 -8.20 3.87 22.57
N ARG A 42 -7.85 2.57 22.64
CA ARG A 42 -6.61 2.13 23.31
C ARG A 42 -5.36 2.34 22.45
N PHE A 43 -5.46 2.04 21.16
CA PHE A 43 -4.36 2.11 20.21
C PHE A 43 -4.78 2.80 18.92
N VAL A 44 -3.83 3.48 18.28
CA VAL A 44 -4.02 4.10 16.97
C VAL A 44 -3.00 3.54 15.99
N LEU A 45 -3.46 3.06 14.84
CA LEU A 45 -2.60 2.74 13.71
C LEU A 45 -2.61 3.93 12.75
N VAL A 46 -1.51 4.69 12.77
CA VAL A 46 -1.33 5.88 11.93
C VAL A 46 -0.64 5.46 10.64
N THR A 47 -1.31 5.59 9.51
CA THR A 47 -0.76 5.26 8.19
C THR A 47 -0.36 6.53 7.43
N GLY A 48 0.55 6.42 6.47
CA GLY A 48 0.85 7.55 5.57
C GLY A 48 1.76 8.62 6.18
N ILE A 49 2.61 8.30 7.17
CA ILE A 49 3.58 9.25 7.70
C ILE A 49 4.73 9.38 6.70
N MET A 50 4.86 10.56 6.07
CA MET A 50 5.89 10.80 5.08
C MET A 50 7.27 10.90 5.75
N LEU A 51 8.20 10.02 5.37
CA LEU A 51 9.58 10.10 5.85
C LEU A 51 10.39 11.05 4.97
N ALA A 52 10.98 12.07 5.59
CA ALA A 52 11.95 12.91 4.91
C ALA A 52 13.22 12.09 4.66
N THR A 53 13.53 11.80 3.40
CA THR A 53 14.85 11.28 3.03
C THR A 53 15.89 12.35 3.35
N LYS A 54 16.95 11.96 4.05
CA LYS A 54 18.02 12.86 4.52
C LYS A 54 18.89 13.27 3.33
N GLY A 55 18.36 14.18 2.51
CA GLY A 55 18.95 14.70 1.29
C GLY A 55 18.07 15.84 0.79
N GLY A 56 18.31 17.05 1.31
CA GLY A 56 17.50 18.22 1.03
C GLY A 56 17.38 18.54 -0.46
N LYS A 57 16.23 19.13 -0.81
CA LYS A 57 15.70 19.40 -2.16
C LYS A 57 15.19 18.13 -2.81
N SER A 58 13.93 18.15 -3.25
CA SER A 58 13.46 17.23 -4.30
C SER A 58 14.47 17.36 -5.44
N SER A 59 15.42 16.45 -5.51
CA SER A 59 16.29 16.33 -6.66
C SER A 59 15.30 16.17 -7.80
N GLY A 60 15.31 17.09 -8.76
CA GLY A 60 14.46 17.04 -9.97
C GLY A 60 14.84 15.87 -10.88
N LYS A 61 15.21 14.73 -10.27
CA LYS A 61 15.55 13.46 -10.86
C LYS A 61 14.34 12.56 -10.63
N PRO A 62 13.72 12.03 -11.70
CA PRO A 62 12.74 10.96 -11.57
C PRO A 62 13.35 9.82 -10.73
N GLY A 63 12.64 9.38 -9.69
CA GLY A 63 13.07 8.27 -8.82
C GLY A 63 13.74 8.66 -7.49
N SER A 64 13.32 9.73 -6.82
CA SER A 64 13.64 9.86 -5.39
C SER A 64 12.82 8.82 -4.61
N GLU A 65 13.48 7.82 -4.02
CA GLU A 65 12.87 6.78 -3.17
C GLU A 65 12.13 7.45 -1.99
N GLN A 66 10.83 7.67 -2.18
CA GLN A 66 9.97 8.24 -1.15
C GLN A 66 9.43 7.09 -0.31
N PHE A 67 9.49 7.24 1.01
CA PHE A 67 9.03 6.20 1.93
C PHE A 67 7.90 6.71 2.80
N ILE A 68 6.97 5.80 3.09
CA ILE A 68 5.84 5.98 3.98
C ILE A 68 6.06 5.10 5.19
N ASP A 69 5.86 5.67 6.37
CA ASP A 69 5.88 4.97 7.65
C ASP A 69 4.45 4.76 8.16
N ASN A 70 4.21 3.59 8.75
CA ASN A 70 2.94 3.20 9.35
C ASN A 70 3.21 2.77 10.79
N VAL A 71 2.64 3.46 11.76
CA VAL A 71 3.01 3.31 13.16
C VAL A 71 1.79 2.99 14.01
N LEU A 72 1.86 1.87 14.73
CA LEU A 72 0.98 1.59 15.86
C LEU A 72 1.47 2.35 17.09
N ALA A 73 0.59 3.14 17.70
CA ALA A 73 0.91 3.94 18.87
C ALA A 73 -0.14 3.84 19.98
N SER A 74 0.32 4.10 21.19
CA SER A 74 -0.47 4.30 22.41
C SER A 74 -0.17 5.69 22.98
N PRO A 75 -0.95 6.19 23.95
CA PRO A 75 -0.62 7.43 24.66
C PRO A 75 0.79 7.43 25.31
N GLN A 76 1.31 6.24 25.62
CA GLN A 76 2.65 6.04 26.18
C GLN A 76 3.76 6.18 25.13
N GLY A 77 3.47 5.93 23.85
CA GLY A 77 4.45 6.03 22.77
C GLY A 77 4.14 5.12 21.58
N ALA A 78 5.02 5.17 20.57
CA ALA A 78 5.02 4.23 19.45
C ALA A 78 5.35 2.81 19.96
N LEU A 79 4.67 1.82 19.40
CA LEU A 79 4.80 0.41 19.79
C LEU A 79 5.52 -0.41 18.72
N THR A 80 5.01 -0.34 17.49
CA THR A 80 5.59 -1.01 16.32
C THR A 80 5.20 -0.25 15.05
N GLY A 81 5.84 -0.54 13.93
CA GLY A 81 5.51 0.05 12.66
C GLY A 81 6.30 -0.56 11.50
N GLU A 82 5.81 -0.33 10.29
CA GLU A 82 6.45 -0.77 9.06
C GLU A 82 6.59 0.38 8.07
N LYS A 83 7.74 0.38 7.40
CA LYS A 83 8.13 1.37 6.41
C LYS A 83 8.08 0.76 5.02
N PHE A 84 7.35 1.38 4.10
CA PHE A 84 7.22 0.94 2.72
C PHE A 84 7.69 2.02 1.74
N GLU A 85 8.10 1.58 0.55
CA GLU A 85 8.28 2.46 -0.58
C GLU A 85 6.93 3.03 -1.03
N MET A 86 6.91 4.30 -1.37
CA MET A 86 5.71 4.94 -1.89
C MET A 86 5.52 4.57 -3.34
N PHE A 87 4.38 3.96 -3.65
CA PHE A 87 3.97 3.74 -5.02
C PHE A 87 3.63 5.06 -5.73
N GLU A 88 4.11 5.23 -6.96
CA GLU A 88 3.75 6.34 -7.86
C GLU A 88 2.37 6.13 -8.52
N THR A 89 1.40 5.58 -7.78
CA THR A 89 0.04 5.34 -8.25
C THR A 89 -0.98 5.58 -7.15
N SER A 90 -2.25 5.71 -7.53
CA SER A 90 -3.36 5.85 -6.61
C SER A 90 -4.13 4.54 -6.51
N PHE A 91 -4.33 4.08 -5.28
CA PHE A 91 -5.08 2.87 -4.98
C PHE A 91 -6.48 3.18 -4.46
N VAL A 92 -7.44 2.33 -4.81
CA VAL A 92 -8.78 2.33 -4.25
C VAL A 92 -8.92 1.14 -3.31
N GLY A 93 -9.26 1.40 -2.04
CA GLY A 93 -9.53 0.34 -1.06
C GLY A 93 -8.30 -0.21 -0.32
N ALA A 94 -7.13 0.47 -0.38
CA ALA A 94 -5.94 0.06 0.40
C ALA A 94 -6.23 0.05 1.92
N GLY A 95 -6.87 1.11 2.43
CA GLY A 95 -7.25 1.19 3.84
C GLY A 95 -8.30 0.15 4.26
N ASP A 96 -9.23 -0.19 3.35
CA ASP A 96 -10.22 -1.25 3.58
C ASP A 96 -9.53 -2.62 3.67
N THR A 97 -8.58 -2.89 2.77
CA THR A 97 -7.77 -4.11 2.81
C THR A 97 -6.99 -4.23 4.11
N LEU A 98 -6.29 -3.17 4.53
CA LEU A 98 -5.54 -3.14 5.79
C LEU A 98 -6.46 -3.38 7.01
N SER A 99 -7.60 -2.68 7.05
CA SER A 99 -8.54 -2.80 8.17
C SER A 99 -9.18 -4.19 8.25
N ALA A 100 -9.52 -4.77 7.10
CA ALA A 100 -10.07 -6.12 7.02
C ALA A 100 -9.03 -7.18 7.44
N ALA A 101 -7.78 -7.06 6.97
CA ALA A 101 -6.70 -7.96 7.34
C ALA A 101 -6.41 -7.91 8.85
N LEU A 102 -6.29 -6.70 9.41
CA LEU A 102 -6.06 -6.51 10.84
C LEU A 102 -7.21 -7.09 11.68
N ALA A 103 -8.46 -6.82 11.29
CA ALA A 103 -9.62 -7.37 11.99
C ALA A 103 -9.66 -8.90 11.95
N ALA A 104 -9.28 -9.50 10.81
CA ALA A 104 -9.23 -10.96 10.67
C ALA A 104 -8.14 -11.59 11.56
N LEU A 105 -6.96 -10.99 11.63
CA LEU A 105 -5.86 -11.45 12.49
C LEU A 105 -6.18 -11.30 13.97
N LEU A 106 -6.80 -10.19 14.38
CA LEU A 106 -7.26 -10.03 15.75
C LEU A 106 -8.37 -11.04 16.11
N ALA A 107 -9.30 -11.30 15.18
CA ALA A 107 -10.35 -12.28 15.38
C ALA A 107 -9.83 -13.73 15.48
N SER A 108 -8.69 -14.05 14.85
CA SER A 108 -8.02 -15.34 15.00
C SER A 108 -7.20 -15.46 16.29
N GLY A 109 -7.13 -14.40 17.10
CA GLY A 109 -6.44 -14.38 18.38
C GLY A 109 -4.95 -14.03 18.28
N ALA A 110 -4.50 -13.46 17.16
CA ALA A 110 -3.14 -12.96 17.05
C ALA A 110 -2.89 -11.81 18.05
N GLU A 111 -1.64 -11.73 18.55
CA GLU A 111 -1.22 -10.61 19.39
C GLU A 111 -1.20 -9.32 18.56
N LEU A 112 -1.54 -8.18 19.16
CA LEU A 112 -1.79 -6.92 18.46
C LEU A 112 -0.60 -6.44 17.60
N GLN A 113 0.62 -6.44 18.13
CA GLN A 113 1.79 -5.95 17.39
C GLN A 113 2.13 -6.88 16.23
N ALA A 114 2.04 -8.20 16.46
CA ALA A 114 2.20 -9.21 15.41
C ALA A 114 1.12 -9.07 14.32
N ALA A 115 -0.14 -8.92 14.72
CA ALA A 115 -1.27 -8.73 13.80
C ALA A 115 -1.12 -7.48 12.93
N VAL A 116 -0.62 -6.38 13.50
CA VAL A 116 -0.35 -5.15 12.74
C VAL A 116 0.78 -5.34 11.73
N GLY A 117 1.89 -5.96 12.14
CA GLY A 117 3.01 -6.24 11.22
C GLY A 117 2.57 -7.12 10.05
N GLU A 118 1.85 -8.21 10.34
CA GLU A 118 1.32 -9.11 9.31
C GLU A 118 0.29 -8.43 8.41
N ALA A 119 -0.62 -7.61 8.95
CA ALA A 119 -1.61 -6.88 8.15
C ALA A 119 -0.96 -5.85 7.22
N LEU A 120 0.10 -5.16 7.68
CA LEU A 120 0.87 -4.20 6.88
C LEU A 120 1.64 -4.92 5.77
N ALA A 121 2.30 -6.04 6.08
CA ALA A 121 2.99 -6.85 5.08
C ALA A 121 2.02 -7.42 4.03
N PHE A 122 0.86 -7.91 4.47
CA PHE A 122 -0.19 -8.36 3.55
C PHE A 122 -0.68 -7.20 2.66
N MET A 123 -0.96 -6.03 3.25
CA MET A 123 -1.37 -4.85 2.47
C MET A 123 -0.33 -4.53 1.39
N ASP A 124 0.96 -4.46 1.73
CA ASP A 124 2.04 -4.16 0.77
C ASP A 124 2.04 -5.14 -0.41
N GLN A 125 1.97 -6.45 -0.15
CA GLN A 125 1.92 -7.47 -1.20
C GLN A 125 0.67 -7.36 -2.09
N THR A 126 -0.49 -7.03 -1.50
CA THR A 126 -1.72 -6.82 -2.28
C THR A 126 -1.67 -5.57 -3.16
N LEU A 127 -0.91 -4.55 -2.75
CA LEU A 127 -0.71 -3.32 -3.53
C LEU A 127 0.28 -3.55 -4.67
N ASP A 128 1.39 -4.26 -4.40
CA ASP A 128 2.38 -4.63 -5.42
C ASP A 128 1.78 -5.51 -6.51
N SER A 129 0.91 -6.45 -6.12
CA SER A 129 0.17 -7.32 -7.05
C SER A 129 -1.12 -6.67 -7.59
N GLY A 130 -1.37 -5.40 -7.28
CA GLY A 130 -2.60 -4.71 -7.63
C GLY A 130 -2.84 -4.62 -9.15
N PHE A 131 -4.12 -4.66 -9.54
CA PHE A 131 -4.52 -4.58 -10.95
C PHE A 131 -5.30 -3.29 -11.23
N ARG A 132 -5.25 -2.81 -12.48
CA ARG A 132 -5.92 -1.58 -12.90
C ARG A 132 -7.06 -1.88 -13.87
N PRO A 133 -8.32 -1.97 -13.39
CA PRO A 133 -9.46 -2.17 -14.28
C PRO A 133 -9.71 -0.91 -15.11
N GLY A 134 -9.49 -1.00 -16.43
CA GLY A 134 -9.63 0.11 -17.36
C GLY A 134 -8.69 1.28 -17.04
N MET A 135 -9.23 2.50 -17.03
CA MET A 135 -8.44 3.74 -16.81
C MET A 135 -8.49 4.27 -15.36
N GLY A 136 -9.13 3.55 -14.44
CA GLY A 136 -9.35 3.96 -13.05
C GLY A 136 -8.12 3.85 -12.13
N GLY A 137 -8.35 3.89 -10.82
CA GLY A 137 -7.32 3.61 -9.82
C GLY A 137 -6.94 2.13 -9.74
N VAL A 138 -5.80 1.82 -9.13
CA VAL A 138 -5.35 0.43 -8.92
C VAL A 138 -6.15 -0.19 -7.76
N VAL A 139 -6.59 -1.42 -7.94
CA VAL A 139 -7.30 -2.20 -6.92
C VAL A 139 -6.32 -3.22 -6.33
N PRO A 140 -6.19 -3.31 -4.99
CA PRO A 140 -5.32 -4.32 -4.37
C PRO A 140 -5.76 -5.74 -4.72
N ASP A 141 -4.84 -6.61 -5.14
CA ASP A 141 -5.11 -8.02 -5.36
C ASP A 141 -4.98 -8.79 -4.04
N ARG A 142 -6.12 -9.16 -3.44
CA ARG A 142 -6.17 -9.91 -2.17
C ARG A 142 -5.90 -11.41 -2.32
N PHE A 143 -5.78 -11.89 -3.56
CA PHE A 143 -5.50 -13.27 -3.93
C PHE A 143 -4.17 -13.41 -4.67
N PHE A 144 -3.24 -12.46 -4.50
CA PHE A 144 -1.93 -12.48 -5.15
C PHE A 144 -1.16 -13.81 -5.01
N TRP A 145 -1.40 -14.54 -3.92
CA TRP A 145 -0.80 -15.83 -3.58
C TRP A 145 -1.47 -17.04 -4.24
N ALA A 146 -2.66 -16.85 -4.83
CA ALA A 146 -3.45 -17.90 -5.45
C ALA A 146 -3.23 -18.01 -6.97
N LEU A 147 -2.44 -17.12 -7.56
CA LEU A 147 -2.11 -17.17 -8.99
C LEU A 147 -1.05 -18.25 -9.25
N PRO A 148 -1.25 -19.13 -10.25
CA PRO A 148 -0.22 -20.06 -10.66
C PRO A 148 1.02 -19.27 -11.11
N PRO A 149 2.23 -19.76 -10.82
CA PRO A 149 3.44 -19.13 -11.33
C PRO A 149 3.34 -18.98 -12.84
N PRO A 150 3.84 -17.88 -13.43
CA PRO A 150 3.85 -17.73 -14.87
C PRO A 150 4.55 -18.96 -15.46
N GLU A 151 3.85 -19.69 -16.34
CA GLU A 151 4.49 -20.80 -17.04
C GLU A 151 5.68 -20.24 -17.82
N GLU A 152 6.90 -20.56 -17.35
CA GLU A 152 8.12 -20.34 -18.11
C GLU A 152 8.07 -21.25 -19.35
N GLY A 153 7.56 -20.72 -20.46
CA GLY A 153 7.62 -21.38 -21.77
C GLY A 153 6.29 -21.62 -22.49
N ALA A 154 5.41 -20.62 -22.57
CA ALA A 154 4.30 -20.62 -23.52
C ALA A 154 4.59 -19.73 -24.75
N ASP A 155 5.80 -19.83 -25.30
CA ASP A 155 6.07 -19.70 -26.73
C ASP A 155 5.73 -21.03 -27.42
N GLY A 156 4.43 -21.34 -27.46
CA GLY A 156 3.91 -22.60 -27.98
C GLY A 156 2.64 -22.39 -28.79
N LEU A 157 2.83 -22.13 -30.09
CA LEU A 157 2.00 -22.64 -31.20
C LEU A 157 0.49 -22.37 -31.11
N ILE A 158 0.06 -21.24 -31.67
CA ILE A 158 -1.27 -21.15 -32.29
C ILE A 158 -1.17 -21.88 -33.64
N GLU A 159 -1.22 -23.22 -33.64
CA GLU A 159 -1.46 -23.97 -34.87
C GLU A 159 -2.96 -23.89 -35.19
N GLY A 160 -3.29 -23.14 -36.24
CA GLY A 160 -4.55 -23.34 -36.96
C GLY A 160 -5.31 -22.09 -37.39
N GLU A 161 -4.74 -21.24 -38.25
CA GLU A 161 -5.53 -20.56 -39.29
C GLU A 161 -4.74 -20.58 -40.62
N PRO A 162 -5.38 -20.91 -41.76
CA PRO A 162 -4.68 -21.03 -43.03
C PRO A 162 -4.29 -19.65 -43.59
N MET A 163 -3.08 -19.64 -44.14
CA MET A 163 -2.44 -18.53 -44.85
C MET A 163 -3.30 -17.95 -45.98
N ILE A 164 -3.29 -16.63 -46.06
CA ILE A 164 -3.48 -15.88 -47.30
C ILE A 164 -2.19 -15.08 -47.54
N ASP A 165 -1.43 -15.48 -48.57
CA ASP A 165 -0.32 -14.76 -49.25
C ASP A 165 -0.78 -13.32 -49.61
N GLU A 166 -0.02 -12.22 -49.69
CA GLU A 166 1.40 -11.84 -49.85
C GLU A 166 1.41 -10.27 -49.85
N PRO A 167 2.52 -9.48 -50.02
CA PRO A 167 3.94 -9.72 -49.74
C PRO A 167 4.61 -8.58 -48.91
N GLU A 168 5.91 -8.76 -48.67
CA GLU A 168 6.86 -8.04 -47.80
C GLU A 168 7.00 -6.51 -47.95
N ALA A 169 7.31 -5.86 -46.81
CA ALA A 169 8.31 -4.79 -46.75
C ALA A 169 9.01 -4.77 -45.37
N THR A 170 10.34 -4.88 -45.43
CA THR A 170 11.33 -4.86 -44.34
C THR A 170 11.38 -3.54 -43.57
N ASP A 171 11.61 -3.54 -42.25
CA ASP A 171 12.87 -3.12 -41.61
C ASP A 171 12.83 -3.21 -40.07
N ALA A 172 14.02 -3.32 -39.48
CA ALA A 172 14.34 -3.67 -38.10
C ALA A 172 13.87 -2.69 -37.00
N THR A 173 13.62 -3.22 -35.79
CA THR A 173 14.23 -2.80 -34.50
C THR A 173 13.54 -3.49 -33.31
N GLY A 174 14.34 -4.07 -32.41
CA GLY A 174 13.85 -4.80 -31.23
C GLY A 174 13.07 -3.93 -30.25
N LYS A 175 12.05 -4.53 -29.61
CA LYS A 175 11.27 -3.95 -28.50
C LYS A 175 11.11 -4.96 -27.36
N PRO A 176 11.12 -4.51 -26.09
CA PRO A 176 10.94 -5.36 -24.92
C PRO A 176 9.47 -5.79 -24.76
N SER A 177 9.27 -6.95 -24.14
CA SER A 177 7.98 -7.64 -23.99
C SER A 177 6.86 -6.79 -23.36
N PRO A 178 5.61 -6.89 -23.82
CA PRO A 178 4.50 -6.11 -23.28
C PRO A 178 3.95 -6.73 -21.99
N ARG A 179 3.73 -5.92 -20.94
CA ARG A 179 2.92 -6.31 -19.78
C ARG A 179 1.49 -6.54 -20.25
N ARG A 180 0.95 -7.73 -19.98
CA ARG A 180 -0.43 -8.10 -20.31
C ARG A 180 -1.39 -7.31 -19.42
N VAL A 181 -2.23 -6.52 -20.07
CA VAL A 181 -3.46 -5.95 -19.51
C VAL A 181 -4.57 -6.95 -19.81
N HIS A 182 -5.22 -7.47 -18.78
CA HIS A 182 -6.47 -8.22 -18.89
C HIS A 182 -7.65 -7.28 -18.64
#